data_AF-A0A9W6ESU8-F1
#
_entry.id   AF-A0A9W6ESU8-F1
#
_cell.length_a   1.000
_cell.length_b   1.000
_cell.length_c   1.000
_cell.angle_alpha   90.00
_cell.angle_beta   90.00
_cell.angle_gamma   90.00
#
_symmetry.space_group_name_H-M   'P 1'
#
loop_
_entity.id
_entity.type
_entity.pdbx_description
1 polymer ?
#
loop_
_entity_poly.entity_id
_entity_poly.type
_entity_poly.pdbx_seq_one_letter_code
_entity_poly.pdbx_strand_id
1 'polypeptide(L)' 'MRKCHPNGVQGHRPISAKKNKKREKEVQSLQKFLRQKPAK' A
#
# COMPACT_ATOMS: atom_id res chain seq x y z
N MET A 1 19.12 -24.54 -3.56
CA MET A 1 17.79 -23.99 -3.22
C MET A 1 17.94 -22.99 -2.09
N ARG A 2 17.70 -21.69 -2.32
CA ARG A 2 17.70 -20.69 -1.24
C ARG A 2 16.43 -20.91 -0.41
N LYS A 3 16.59 -21.34 0.85
CA LYS A 3 15.48 -21.51 1.79
C LYS A 3 14.71 -20.18 1.86
N CYS A 4 13.42 -20.18 1.50
CA CYS A 4 12.55 -19.02 1.67
C CYS A 4 12.57 -18.59 3.14
N HIS A 5 12.85 -17.32 3.42
CA HIS A 5 12.91 -16.82 4.79
C HIS A 5 11.51 -16.85 5.41
N PRO A 6 11.33 -17.33 6.65
CA PRO A 6 10.02 -17.54 7.26
C PRO A 6 9.14 -16.29 7.38
N ASN A 7 9.74 -15.09 7.31
CA ASN A 7 9.07 -13.80 7.54
C ASN A 7 9.09 -12.83 6.33
N GLY A 8 9.34 -13.32 5.12
CA GLY A 8 9.13 -12.49 3.94
C GLY A 8 10.12 -12.71 2.82
N VAL A 9 9.60 -12.46 1.63
CA VAL A 9 10.30 -12.39 0.35
C VAL A 9 11.66 -11.71 0.54
N GLN A 10 12.71 -12.43 0.16
CA GLN A 10 14.10 -11.96 0.16
C GLN A 10 14.17 -10.60 -0.56
N GLY A 11 14.34 -9.50 0.20
CA GLY A 11 14.55 -8.16 -0.36
C GLY A 11 13.53 -7.08 0.02
N HIS A 12 12.41 -7.39 0.68
CA HIS A 12 11.51 -6.35 1.18
C HIS A 12 11.95 -5.85 2.56
N ARG A 13 12.54 -4.64 2.62
CA ARG A 13 12.67 -3.93 3.89
C ARG A 13 11.28 -3.56 4.41
N PRO A 14 10.99 -3.71 5.71
CA PRO A 14 9.73 -3.24 6.28
C PRO A 14 9.57 -1.75 6.02
N ILE A 15 8.42 -1.37 5.46
CA ILE A 15 8.09 0.04 5.24
C ILE A 15 7.77 0.65 6.61
N SER A 16 8.29 1.86 6.87
CA SER A 16 7.98 2.53 8.14
C SER A 16 6.49 2.79 8.29
N ALA A 17 5.96 2.64 9.51
CA ALA A 17 4.53 2.80 9.79
C ALA A 17 3.98 4.15 9.28
N LYS A 18 4.77 5.22 9.39
CA LYS A 18 4.43 6.55 8.86
C LYS A 18 4.24 6.56 7.33
N LYS A 19 5.11 5.86 6.60
CA LYS A 19 5.04 5.76 5.13
C LYS A 19 3.84 4.92 4.69
N ASN A 20 3.53 3.84 5.40
CA ASN A 20 2.32 3.03 5.13
C ASN A 20 1.04 3.84 5.38
N LYS A 21 0.93 4.51 6.53
CA LYS A 21 -0.24 5.36 6.85
C LYS A 21 -0.46 6.46 5.81
N LYS A 22 0.62 7.01 5.23
CA LYS A 22 0.51 8.00 4.14
C LYS A 22 -0.08 7.35 2.87
N ARG A 23 0.46 6.20 2.46
CA ARG A 23 -0.03 5.45 1.28
C ARG A 23 -1.49 5.05 1.42
N GLU A 24 -1.90 4.59 2.60
CA GLU A 24 -3.30 4.22 2.87
C GLU A 24 -4.26 5.40 2.68
N LYS A 25 -3.89 6.60 3.17
CA LYS A 25 -4.67 7.82 2.98
C LYS A 25 -4.77 8.22 1.50
N GLU A 26 -3.66 8.13 0.76
CA GLU A 26 -3.62 8.42 -0.67
C GLU A 26 -4.57 7.46 -1.43
N VAL A 27 -4.49 6.16 -1.14
CA VAL A 27 -5.39 5.14 -1.73
C VAL A 27 -6.85 5.43 -1.40
N GLN A 28 -7.18 5.77 -0.17
CA GLN A 28 -8.55 6.11 0.22
C GLN A 28 -9.07 7.35 -0.52
N SER A 29 -8.22 8.37 -0.70
CA SER A 29 -8.60 9.58 -1.45
C SER A 29 -8.89 9.27 -2.92
N LEU A 30 -8.06 8.44 -3.56
CA LEU A 30 -8.25 7.98 -4.94
C LEU A 30 -9.53 7.17 -5.08
N GLN A 31 -9.79 6.24 -4.14
CA GLN A 31 -11.03 5.46 -4.14
C GLN A 31 -12.26 6.36 -4.00
N LYS A 32 -12.20 7.38 -3.14
CA LYS A 32 -13.29 8.35 -3.00
C LYS A 32 -13.50 9.14 -4.28
N PHE A 33 -12.43 9.62 -4.91
CA PHE A 33 -12.49 10.33 -6.19
C PHE A 33 -13.11 9.47 -7.29
N LEU A 34 -12.67 8.23 -7.45
CA LEU A 34 -13.20 7.31 -8.46
C LEU A 34 -14.67 6.94 -8.23
N ARG A 35 -15.14 6.98 -6.99
CA ARG A 35 -16.55 6.72 -6.62
C ARG A 35 -17.46 7.93 -6.82
N GLN A 36 -16.90 9.14 -6.93
CA GLN A 36 -17.69 10.31 -7.26
C GLN A 36 -18.14 10.16 -8.72
N LYS A 37 -19.46 10.10 -8.93
CA LYS A 37 -20.01 10.14 -10.28
C LYS A 37 -19.56 11.46 -10.92
N PRO A 38 -19.13 11.47 -12.20
CA PRO A 38 -18.80 12.72 -12.88
C PRO A 38 -20.01 13.65 -12.77
N ALA A 39 -19.74 14.94 -12.50
CA ALA A 39 -20.79 15.95 -12.43
C ALA A 39 -21.64 15.87 -13.70
N LYS A 40 -22.95 15.76 -13.52
CA LYS A 40 -23.92 15.77 -14.62
C LYS A 40 -24.01 17.16 -15.23
#